data_AF-A0A966SX77-F1
#
_entry.id   AF-A0A966SX77-F1
#
_cell.length_a   1.000
_cell.length_b   1.000
_cell.length_c   1.000
_cell.angle_alpha   90.00
_cell.angle_beta   90.00
_cell.angle_gamma   90.00
#
_symmetry.space_group_name_H-M   'P 1'
#
loop_
_entity.id
_entity.type
_entity.pdbx_description
1 polymer ?
#
loop_
_entity_poly.entity_id
_entity_poly.type
_entity_poly.pdbx_seq_one_letter_code
_entity_poly.pdbx_strand_id
1 'polypeptide(L)'
;MKNAERIKQLRALIAHHAEQYYTHDAPEISDEAYDALVRELISLEGGSARSSPSQKVGGKILEGFSKTKHRLPQWSYDNVFSLEELRQWDERNRKILEKGRNAKARTAWKYCCELKIDGLKIVLTYKDGQLVTGATRGDGSVGEDITENIRLIKTIP
;
A
#
# COMPACT_ATOMS: atom_id res chain seq x y z
N MET A 1 -26.63 -8.37 30.54
CA MET A 1 -26.00 -9.71 30.63
C MET A 1 -26.00 -10.47 29.30
N LYS A 2 -27.12 -10.60 28.57
CA LYS A 2 -27.18 -11.35 27.28
C LYS A 2 -26.28 -10.81 26.15
N ASN A 3 -26.11 -9.49 26.04
CA ASN A 3 -25.32 -8.90 24.93
C ASN A 3 -23.81 -9.18 25.04
N ALA A 4 -23.26 -9.26 26.26
CA ALA A 4 -21.82 -9.48 26.46
C ALA A 4 -21.36 -10.88 26.01
N GLU A 5 -22.18 -11.90 26.28
CA GLU A 5 -21.89 -13.28 25.86
C GLU A 5 -22.01 -13.42 24.33
N ARG A 6 -23.03 -12.80 23.73
CA ARG A 6 -23.19 -12.79 22.26
C ARG A 6 -22.04 -12.07 21.57
N ILE A 7 -21.59 -10.93 22.10
CA ILE A 7 -20.42 -10.20 21.60
C ILE A 7 -19.18 -11.10 21.64
N LYS A 8 -18.95 -11.82 22.74
CA LYS A 8 -17.80 -12.75 22.86
C LYS A 8 -17.85 -13.86 21.81
N GLN A 9 -19.02 -14.46 21.59
CA GLN A 9 -19.22 -15.49 20.57
C GLN A 9 -18.99 -14.96 19.15
N LEU A 10 -19.56 -13.80 18.81
CA LEU A 10 -19.39 -13.17 17.51
C LEU A 10 -17.92 -12.85 17.22
N ARG A 11 -17.19 -12.33 18.21
CA ARG A 11 -15.75 -12.05 18.08
C ARG A 11 -14.93 -13.31 17.78
N ALA A 12 -15.24 -14.43 18.45
CA ALA A 12 -14.56 -15.70 18.21
C ALA A 12 -14.87 -16.27 16.81
N LEU A 13 -16.14 -16.24 16.40
CA LEU A 13 -16.58 -16.69 15.08
C LEU A 13 -15.95 -15.88 13.94
N ILE A 14 -15.97 -14.54 14.07
CA ILE A 14 -15.37 -13.65 13.08
C ILE A 14 -13.87 -13.89 12.97
N ALA A 15 -13.17 -14.05 14.10
CA ALA A 15 -11.73 -14.32 14.10
C ALA A 15 -11.39 -15.66 13.44
N HIS A 16 -12.14 -16.72 13.75
CA HIS A 16 -11.98 -18.04 13.15
C HIS A 16 -12.19 -18.00 11.62
N HIS A 17 -13.30 -17.42 11.16
CA HIS A 17 -13.58 -17.33 9.72
C HIS A 17 -12.62 -16.39 8.98
N ALA A 18 -12.14 -15.32 9.63
CA ALA A 18 -11.09 -14.48 9.08
C ALA A 18 -9.77 -15.26 8.92
N GLU A 19 -9.40 -16.09 9.89
CA GLU A 19 -8.22 -16.96 9.77
C GLU A 19 -8.37 -17.99 8.65
N GLN A 20 -9.51 -18.67 8.55
CA GLN A 20 -9.78 -19.61 7.46
C GLN A 20 -9.73 -18.94 6.07
N TYR A 21 -10.28 -17.71 5.97
CA TYR A 21 -10.30 -16.95 4.72
C TYR A 21 -8.91 -16.39 4.35
N TYR A 22 -8.25 -15.68 5.27
CA TYR A 22 -7.02 -14.93 4.96
C TYR A 22 -5.74 -15.74 5.11
N THR A 23 -5.71 -16.75 5.99
CA THR A 23 -4.51 -17.56 6.27
C THR A 23 -4.53 -18.88 5.52
N HIS A 24 -5.69 -19.54 5.47
CA HIS A 24 -5.80 -20.92 4.96
C HIS A 24 -6.41 -21.03 3.55
N ASP A 25 -6.93 -19.94 2.99
CA ASP A 25 -7.65 -19.92 1.70
C ASP A 25 -8.77 -20.98 1.61
N ALA A 26 -9.40 -21.26 2.76
CA ALA A 26 -10.39 -22.32 2.94
C ALA A 26 -11.67 -21.78 3.62
N PRO A 27 -12.41 -20.87 2.97
CA PRO A 27 -13.59 -20.25 3.57
C PRO A 27 -14.68 -21.29 3.89
N GLU A 28 -15.11 -21.32 5.15
CA GLU A 28 -16.17 -22.22 5.62
C GLU A 28 -17.59 -21.64 5.43
N ILE A 29 -17.68 -20.32 5.27
CA ILE A 29 -18.94 -19.58 5.10
C ILE A 29 -18.82 -18.60 3.94
N SER A 30 -19.96 -18.18 3.39
CA SER A 30 -20.00 -17.18 2.32
C SER A 30 -19.68 -15.77 2.85
N ASP A 31 -19.25 -14.89 1.95
CA ASP A 31 -18.94 -13.49 2.28
C ASP A 31 -20.17 -12.77 2.87
N GLU A 32 -21.37 -13.06 2.36
CA GLU A 32 -22.61 -12.47 2.89
C GLU A 32 -22.91 -12.92 4.33
N ALA A 33 -22.60 -14.17 4.66
CA ALA A 33 -22.75 -14.71 6.00
C ALA A 33 -21.73 -14.09 6.97
N TYR A 34 -20.49 -13.92 6.51
CA TYR A 34 -19.44 -13.23 7.28
C TYR A 34 -19.83 -11.77 7.56
N ASP A 35 -20.29 -11.04 6.55
CA ASP A 35 -20.74 -9.66 6.69
C ASP A 35 -21.92 -9.51 7.63
N ALA A 36 -22.83 -10.50 7.68
CA ALA A 36 -23.95 -10.50 8.61
C ALA A 36 -23.47 -10.62 10.07
N LEU A 37 -22.48 -11.48 10.35
CA LEU A 37 -21.87 -11.61 11.68
C LEU A 37 -21.18 -10.30 12.12
N VAL A 38 -20.46 -9.66 11.20
CA VAL A 38 -19.78 -8.38 11.46
C VAL A 38 -20.79 -7.26 11.73
N ARG A 39 -21.87 -7.16 10.94
CA ARG A 39 -22.95 -6.19 11.15
C ARG A 39 -23.65 -6.39 12.49
N GLU A 40 -23.91 -7.64 12.88
CA GLU A 40 -24.49 -7.96 14.19
C GLU A 40 -23.57 -7.50 15.33
N LEU A 41 -22.27 -7.78 15.23
CA LEU A 41 -21.29 -7.36 16.24
C LEU A 41 -21.25 -5.82 16.37
N ILE A 42 -21.22 -5.09 15.26
CA ILE A 42 -21.24 -3.62 15.24
C ILE A 42 -22.51 -3.06 15.90
N SER A 43 -23.67 -3.66 15.60
CA SER A 43 -24.95 -3.27 16.20
C SER A 43 -24.96 -3.46 17.72
N LEU A 44 -24.41 -4.58 18.20
CA LEU A 44 -24.34 -4.87 19.64
C LEU A 44 -23.32 -4.03 20.40
N GLU A 45 -22.26 -3.57 19.74
CA GLU A 45 -21.21 -2.73 20.33
C GLU A 45 -21.52 -1.22 20.26
N GLY A 46 -22.66 -0.83 19.69
CA GLY A 46 -23.14 0.56 19.69
C GLY A 46 -22.30 1.52 18.85
N GLY A 47 -21.62 1.02 17.82
CA GLY A 47 -20.90 1.85 16.84
C GLY A 47 -19.62 2.55 17.35
N SER A 48 -19.17 2.29 18.58
CA SER A 48 -17.95 2.90 19.13
C SER A 48 -17.21 1.95 20.07
N ALA A 49 -16.52 0.97 19.49
CA ALA A 49 -15.52 0.19 20.21
C ALA A 49 -14.20 0.25 19.44
N ARG A 50 -13.30 1.16 19.85
CA ARG A 50 -11.91 1.30 19.37
C ARG A 50 -11.03 0.04 19.54
N SER A 51 -11.63 -1.10 19.91
CA SER A 51 -10.98 -2.38 20.15
C SER A 51 -11.75 -3.57 19.54
N SER A 52 -12.77 -3.33 18.71
CA SER A 52 -13.59 -4.40 18.13
C SER A 52 -12.86 -5.17 17.01
N PRO A 53 -12.94 -6.51 16.98
CA PRO A 53 -12.51 -7.33 15.85
C PRO A 53 -13.16 -6.98 14.51
N SER A 54 -14.32 -6.30 14.49
CA SER A 54 -14.93 -5.79 13.26
C SER A 54 -14.09 -4.70 12.56
N GLN A 55 -13.11 -4.12 13.25
CA GLN A 55 -12.10 -3.21 12.69
C GLN A 55 -10.75 -3.90 12.41
N LYS A 56 -10.62 -5.19 12.73
CA LYS A 56 -9.40 -5.97 12.47
C LYS A 56 -9.52 -6.70 11.15
N VAL A 57 -9.33 -5.96 10.05
CA VAL A 57 -8.98 -6.60 8.78
C VAL A 57 -7.52 -7.03 8.90
N GLY A 58 -7.31 -8.31 9.21
CA GLY A 58 -5.99 -8.95 9.25
C GLY A 58 -5.18 -8.71 10.53
N GLY A 59 -4.92 -9.78 11.28
CA GLY A 59 -3.73 -9.92 12.12
C GLY A 59 -3.56 -8.98 13.34
N LYS A 60 -2.48 -9.26 14.09
CA LYS A 60 -2.05 -8.53 15.30
C LYS A 60 -1.78 -7.06 14.96
N ILE A 61 -2.32 -6.12 15.72
CA ILE A 61 -2.02 -4.69 15.57
C ILE A 61 -0.52 -4.48 15.82
N LEU A 62 0.20 -3.98 14.82
CA LEU A 62 1.58 -3.52 15.00
C LEU A 62 1.57 -2.30 15.93
N GLU A 63 2.50 -2.23 16.90
CA GLU A 63 2.58 -1.12 17.87
C GLU A 63 2.88 0.26 17.23
N GLY A 64 3.12 0.27 15.93
CA GLY A 64 3.43 1.42 15.10
C GLY A 64 4.35 1.00 13.96
N PHE A 65 4.53 1.87 12.96
CA PHE A 65 5.51 1.62 11.93
C PHE A 65 6.91 2.04 12.39
N SER A 66 7.90 1.17 12.20
CA SER A 66 9.29 1.52 12.43
C SER A 66 9.79 2.42 11.30
N LYS A 67 10.71 3.33 11.59
CA LYS A 67 11.35 4.15 10.54
C LYS A 67 12.40 3.33 9.82
N THR A 68 12.46 3.47 8.50
CA THR A 68 13.48 2.84 7.67
C THR A 68 14.12 3.85 6.73
N LYS A 69 15.44 3.78 6.59
CA LYS A 69 16.20 4.71 5.74
C LYS A 69 16.25 4.15 4.32
N HIS A 70 15.90 4.98 3.34
CA HIS A 70 16.00 4.60 1.95
C HIS A 70 17.47 4.48 1.53
N ARG A 71 17.79 3.42 0.78
CA ARG A 71 19.14 3.22 0.24
C ARG A 71 19.53 4.35 -0.73
N LEU A 72 18.56 4.86 -1.48
CA LEU A 72 18.70 5.96 -2.42
C LEU A 72 17.61 7.00 -2.16
N PRO A 73 17.90 8.30 -2.33
CA PRO A 73 16.88 9.35 -2.23
C PRO A 73 15.68 9.09 -3.15
N GLN A 74 14.47 9.32 -2.66
CA GLN A 74 13.23 9.13 -3.39
C GLN A 74 12.67 10.48 -3.85
N TRP A 75 12.92 10.81 -5.10
CA TRP A 75 12.45 12.05 -5.72
C TRP A 75 10.93 12.06 -5.96
N SER A 76 10.38 13.28 -5.93
CA SER A 76 9.08 13.60 -6.54
C SER A 76 9.26 13.89 -8.02
N TYR A 77 8.15 13.99 -8.74
CA TYR A 77 8.11 14.62 -10.05
C TYR A 77 7.62 16.06 -9.94
N ASP A 78 8.16 16.92 -10.80
CA ASP A 78 7.56 18.23 -11.07
C ASP A 78 6.29 18.04 -11.91
N ASN A 79 5.36 18.98 -11.80
CA ASN A 79 4.11 18.96 -12.53
C ASN A 79 4.13 19.98 -13.68
N VAL A 80 3.39 19.66 -14.74
CA VAL A 80 3.03 20.60 -15.81
C VAL A 80 1.51 20.56 -15.98
N PHE A 81 0.90 21.73 -16.18
CA PHE A 81 -0.56 21.87 -16.25
C PHE A 81 -1.02 22.36 -17.62
N SER A 82 -0.09 22.66 -18.53
CA SER A 82 -0.39 23.06 -19.89
C SER A 82 0.56 22.42 -20.90
N LEU A 83 0.12 22.37 -22.16
CA LEU A 83 0.95 21.88 -23.26
C LEU A 83 2.17 22.79 -23.51
N GLU A 84 2.05 24.07 -23.20
CA GLU A 84 3.13 25.04 -23.34
C GLU A 84 4.22 24.80 -22.29
N GLU A 85 3.84 24.59 -21.02
CA GLU A 85 4.78 24.19 -19.97
C GLU A 85 5.50 22.88 -20.30
N LEU A 86 4.79 21.91 -20.88
CA LEU A 86 5.40 20.65 -21.32
C LEU A 86 6.43 20.87 -22.43
N ARG A 87 6.15 21.74 -23.42
CA ARG A 87 7.11 22.10 -24.48
C ARG A 87 8.35 22.78 -23.92
N GLN A 88 8.18 23.69 -22.96
CA GLN A 88 9.30 24.37 -22.31
C GLN A 88 10.16 23.41 -21.48
N TRP A 89 9.52 22.46 -20.80
CA TRP A 89 10.21 21.37 -20.10
C TRP A 89 11.00 20.49 -21.06
N ASP A 90 10.42 20.11 -22.22
CA ASP A 90 11.14 19.37 -23.26
C ASP A 90 12.38 20.16 -23.72
N GLU A 91 12.19 21.39 -24.18
CA GLU A 91 13.25 22.28 -24.69
C GLU A 91 14.43 22.42 -23.70
N ARG A 92 14.13 22.55 -22.40
CA ARG A 92 15.16 22.60 -21.35
C ARG A 92 15.96 21.30 -21.28
N ASN A 93 15.28 20.15 -21.30
CA ASN A 93 15.94 18.84 -21.27
C ASN A 93 16.76 18.60 -22.53
N ARG A 94 16.29 19.03 -23.71
CA ARG A 94 17.05 18.99 -24.97
C ARG A 94 18.41 19.67 -24.80
N LYS A 95 18.40 20.92 -24.30
CA LYS A 95 19.62 21.72 -24.08
C LYS A 95 20.58 21.09 -23.07
N ILE A 96 20.06 20.46 -22.01
CA ILE A 96 20.89 19.78 -21.01
C ILE A 96 21.61 18.58 -21.65
N LEU A 97 20.88 17.78 -22.42
CA LEU A 97 21.42 16.58 -23.07
C LEU A 97 22.43 16.92 -24.17
N GLU A 98 22.17 17.97 -24.95
CA GLU A 98 23.09 18.47 -25.99
C GLU A 98 24.45 18.90 -25.44
N LYS A 99 24.50 19.43 -24.21
CA LYS A 99 25.74 19.80 -23.52
C LYS A 99 26.48 18.59 -22.93
N GLY A 100 25.82 17.44 -22.81
CA GLY A 100 26.22 16.33 -21.93
C GLY A 100 27.18 15.29 -22.50
N ARG A 101 27.08 14.89 -23.79
CA ARG A 101 28.02 13.98 -24.49
C ARG A 101 27.59 13.72 -25.95
N ASN A 102 28.54 13.81 -26.87
CA ASN A 102 28.48 13.41 -28.29
C ASN A 102 27.25 13.89 -29.09
N ALA A 103 27.40 15.05 -29.73
CA ALA A 103 26.50 15.64 -30.75
C ALA A 103 26.13 14.72 -31.95
N LYS A 104 26.59 13.47 -31.97
CA LYS A 104 26.20 12.40 -32.91
C LYS A 104 24.98 11.59 -32.45
N ALA A 105 24.55 11.71 -31.19
CA ALA A 105 23.30 11.12 -30.68
C ALA A 105 22.06 11.99 -30.98
N ARG A 106 22.07 12.76 -32.09
CA ARG A 106 20.91 13.53 -32.59
C ARG A 106 19.74 12.63 -33.04
N THR A 107 19.92 11.31 -32.99
CA THR A 107 18.87 10.32 -33.25
C THR A 107 17.87 10.28 -32.08
N ALA A 108 16.75 10.98 -32.28
CA ALA A 108 15.45 10.87 -31.62
C ALA A 108 15.44 10.17 -30.25
N TRP A 109 15.63 10.93 -29.16
CA TRP A 109 15.23 10.42 -27.84
C TRP A 109 13.72 10.18 -27.82
N LYS A 110 13.34 9.17 -27.05
CA LYS A 110 11.96 8.72 -26.90
C LYS A 110 11.54 8.94 -25.46
N TYR A 111 10.27 9.23 -25.26
CA TYR A 111 9.65 9.24 -23.94
C TYR A 111 9.03 7.87 -23.66
N CYS A 112 9.20 7.40 -22.42
CA CYS A 112 8.29 6.41 -21.85
C CYS A 112 7.13 7.18 -21.22
N CYS A 113 5.92 6.93 -21.69
CA CYS A 113 4.71 7.55 -21.15
C CYS A 113 3.97 6.50 -20.33
N GLU A 114 3.71 6.81 -19.07
CA GLU A 114 3.02 5.94 -18.13
C GLU A 114 1.82 6.67 -17.53
N LEU A 115 0.79 5.91 -17.15
CA LEU A 115 -0.33 6.47 -16.40
C LEU A 115 0.15 6.86 -14.99
N LYS A 116 -0.12 8.10 -14.59
CA LYS A 116 0.13 8.53 -13.20
C LYS A 116 -0.94 7.92 -12.30
N ILE A 117 -0.60 6.82 -11.63
CA ILE A 117 -1.45 6.20 -10.63
C ILE A 117 -1.56 7.13 -9.42
N ASP A 118 -2.78 7.45 -9.01
CA ASP A 118 -3.04 8.26 -7.83
C ASP A 118 -3.15 7.38 -6.60
N GLY A 119 -2.06 7.27 -5.86
CA GLY A 119 -1.93 6.38 -4.72
C GLY A 119 -0.68 6.72 -3.91
N LEU A 120 -0.23 5.76 -3.11
CA LEU A 120 0.96 5.91 -2.27
C LEU A 120 2.19 5.29 -2.93
N LYS A 121 3.29 6.03 -2.98
CA LYS A 121 4.58 5.51 -3.41
C LYS A 121 5.15 4.59 -2.32
N ILE A 122 5.42 3.35 -2.71
CA ILE A 122 6.10 2.34 -1.89
C ILE A 122 7.47 2.02 -2.50
N VAL A 123 8.41 1.61 -1.66
CA VAL A 123 9.77 1.19 -2.04
C VAL A 123 9.97 -0.23 -1.54
N LEU A 124 10.21 -1.17 -2.47
CA LEU A 124 10.41 -2.58 -2.16
C LEU A 124 11.87 -2.94 -2.35
N THR A 125 12.46 -3.60 -1.35
CA THR A 125 13.83 -4.11 -1.39
C THR A 125 13.79 -5.63 -1.42
N TYR A 126 14.30 -6.18 -2.52
CA TYR A 126 14.49 -7.62 -2.69
C TYR A 126 15.96 -7.98 -2.53
N LYS A 127 16.24 -9.08 -1.84
CA LYS A 127 17.57 -9.69 -1.75
C LYS A 127 17.45 -11.15 -2.13
N ASP A 128 18.29 -11.60 -3.06
CA ASP A 128 18.28 -12.98 -3.56
C ASP A 128 16.86 -13.44 -4.01
N GLY A 129 16.12 -12.52 -4.63
CA GLY A 129 14.75 -12.74 -5.10
C GLY A 129 13.66 -12.69 -4.03
N GLN A 130 14.00 -12.49 -2.75
CA GLN A 130 13.03 -12.47 -1.64
C GLN A 130 12.77 -11.04 -1.16
N LEU A 131 11.51 -10.71 -0.87
CA LEU A 131 11.12 -9.43 -0.28
C LEU A 131 11.68 -9.31 1.14
N VAL A 132 12.61 -8.39 1.33
CA VAL A 132 13.24 -8.11 2.64
C VAL A 132 12.56 -6.94 3.34
N THR A 133 12.20 -5.89 2.59
CA THR A 133 11.59 -4.69 3.17
C THR A 133 10.64 -4.02 2.18
N GLY A 134 9.45 -3.62 2.65
CA GLY A 134 8.55 -2.69 2.00
C GLY A 134 8.44 -1.41 2.82
N ALA A 135 8.64 -0.25 2.20
CA ALA A 135 8.65 1.03 2.90
C ALA A 135 7.77 2.08 2.22
N THR A 136 7.16 2.98 3.01
CA THR A 136 6.56 4.20 2.47
C THR A 136 7.64 5.15 1.95
N ARG A 137 7.28 6.08 1.07
CA ARG A 137 8.23 7.13 0.65
C ARG A 137 8.70 8.00 1.83
N GLY A 138 7.79 8.39 2.72
CA GLY A 138 8.03 9.39 3.76
C GLY A 138 8.55 10.72 3.17
N ASP A 139 9.61 11.27 3.75
CA ASP A 139 10.25 12.52 3.30
C ASP A 139 11.18 12.33 2.08
N GLY A 140 11.32 11.10 1.62
CA GLY A 140 12.17 10.70 0.51
C GLY A 140 13.57 10.22 0.92
N SER A 141 13.99 10.44 2.16
CA SER A 141 15.20 9.87 2.75
C SER A 141 14.86 8.80 3.80
N VAL A 142 13.79 9.00 4.55
CA VAL A 142 13.29 8.09 5.58
C VAL A 142 11.80 7.84 5.34
N GLY A 143 11.42 6.56 5.36
CA GLY A 143 10.04 6.08 5.29
C GLY A 143 9.65 5.29 6.52
N GLU A 144 8.46 4.72 6.46
CA GLU A 144 7.91 3.79 7.44
C GLU A 144 7.97 2.37 6.89
N ASP A 145 8.41 1.40 7.69
CA ASP A 145 8.39 -0.02 7.34
C ASP A 145 6.96 -0.54 7.37
N ILE A 146 6.49 -0.98 6.21
CA ILE A 146 5.16 -1.52 5.96
C ILE A 146 5.26 -2.92 5.35
N THR A 147 6.35 -3.65 5.61
CA THR A 147 6.64 -4.94 4.96
C THR A 147 5.52 -5.95 5.15
N GLU A 148 4.95 -6.03 6.35
CA GLU A 148 3.82 -6.94 6.62
C GLU A 148 2.58 -6.57 5.81
N ASN A 149 2.28 -5.27 5.64
CA ASN A 149 1.18 -4.80 4.80
C ASN A 149 1.42 -5.14 3.33
N ILE A 150 2.67 -4.99 2.85
CA ILE A 150 3.05 -5.30 1.48
C ILE A 150 2.84 -6.79 1.17
N ARG A 151 3.15 -7.68 2.11
CA ARG A 151 2.96 -9.14 1.92
C ARG A 151 1.51 -9.55 1.72
N LEU A 152 0.55 -8.70 2.12
CA LEU A 152 -0.88 -8.95 1.90
C LEU A 152 -1.34 -8.59 0.48
N ILE A 153 -0.52 -7.89 -0.31
CA ILE A 153 -0.84 -7.50 -1.68
C ILE A 153 -0.51 -8.66 -2.62
N LYS A 154 -1.54 -9.41 -3.04
CA LYS A 154 -1.43 -10.64 -3.84
C LYS A 154 -0.60 -10.53 -5.13
N THR A 155 -0.51 -9.34 -5.73
CA THR A 155 0.22 -9.10 -6.97
C THR A 155 1.70 -8.76 -6.77
N ILE A 156 2.13 -8.56 -5.53
CA ILE A 156 3.53 -8.34 -5.19
C ILE A 156 4.18 -9.70 -4.93
N PRO A 157 5.24 -10.06 -5.69
CA PRO A 157 5.92 -11.33 -5.57
C PRO A 157 6.79 -11.42 -4.30
#